data_AF-U2DBG3-F1
#
_entry.id   AF-U2DBG3-F1
#
_cell.length_a   1.000
_cell.length_b   1.000
_cell.length_c   1.000
_cell.angle_alpha   90.00
_cell.angle_beta   90.00
_cell.angle_gamma   90.00
#
_symmetry.space_group_name_H-M   'P 1'
#
loop_
_entity.id
_entity.type
_entity.pdbx_description
1 polymer ?
#
loop_
_entity_poly.entity_id
_entity_poly.type
_entity_poly.pdbx_seq_one_letter_code
_entity_poly.pdbx_strand_id
1 'polypeptide(L)'
;MGMMGKIKKYFLTSKSWVIDLKDCTSLPSSNTIIETIQEWASNSHKKITFISTEKPVTFMLDGTKYIANINKERWAYTLYITDNDCHSEVKKHLNI
;
A
#
# COMPACT_ATOMS: atom_id res chain seq x y z
N MET A 1 9.25 -17.52 -19.46
CA MET A 1 7.81 -17.22 -19.24
C MET A 1 7.65 -16.76 -17.79
N GLY A 2 7.37 -15.48 -17.56
CA GLY A 2 7.31 -14.90 -16.22
C GLY A 2 6.15 -15.45 -15.41
N MET A 3 6.44 -16.03 -14.24
CA MET A 3 5.43 -16.45 -13.28
C MET A 3 4.77 -15.21 -12.66
N MET A 4 3.77 -14.65 -13.34
CA MET A 4 2.88 -13.63 -12.80
C MET A 4 2.13 -14.26 -11.61
N GLY A 5 2.66 -14.04 -10.40
CA GLY A 5 1.92 -14.36 -9.18
C GLY A 5 0.80 -13.37 -9.06
N LYS A 6 -0.42 -13.87 -8.93
CA LYS A 6 -1.60 -13.02 -8.74
C LYS A 6 -1.42 -12.21 -7.46
N ILE A 7 -1.20 -10.90 -7.57
CA ILE A 7 -1.27 -9.97 -6.46
C ILE A 7 -2.64 -10.16 -5.80
N LYS A 8 -2.67 -10.66 -4.56
CA LYS A 8 -3.92 -10.84 -3.81
C LYS A 8 -4.25 -9.55 -3.07
N LYS A 9 -5.42 -8.99 -3.39
CA LYS A 9 -6.02 -7.86 -2.68
C LYS A 9 -7.03 -8.39 -1.68
N TYR A 10 -6.88 -8.02 -0.41
CA TYR A 10 -7.85 -8.31 0.64
C TYR A 10 -8.56 -7.02 1.03
N PHE A 11 -9.89 -7.00 0.94
CA PHE A 11 -10.69 -5.88 1.43
C PHE A 11 -10.94 -6.09 2.93
N LEU A 12 -10.48 -5.16 3.75
CA LEU A 12 -10.79 -5.15 5.19
C LEU A 12 -12.03 -4.30 5.47
N THR A 13 -12.17 -3.19 4.75
CA THR A 13 -13.30 -2.26 4.87
C THR A 13 -13.43 -1.48 3.56
N SER A 14 -14.55 -0.78 3.34
CA SER A 14 -14.79 0.04 2.13
C SER A 14 -13.70 1.07 1.84
N LYS A 15 -12.90 1.46 2.85
CA LYS A 15 -11.83 2.46 2.72
C LYS A 15 -10.40 1.92 2.91
N SER A 16 -10.24 0.64 3.24
CA SER A 16 -8.93 0.05 3.55
C SER A 16 -8.78 -1.34 2.96
N TRP A 17 -7.62 -1.61 2.37
CA TRP A 17 -7.30 -2.91 1.80
C TRP A 17 -5.83 -3.27 2.00
N VAL A 18 -5.54 -4.55 1.89
CA VAL A 18 -4.19 -5.08 2.02
C VAL A 18 -3.75 -5.68 0.70
N ILE A 19 -2.49 -5.46 0.34
CA ILE A 19 -1.83 -6.11 -0.79
C ILE A 19 -0.73 -7.00 -0.23
N ASP A 20 -0.78 -8.28 -0.57
CA ASP A 20 0.28 -9.22 -0.22
C ASP A 20 1.54 -8.93 -1.04
N LEU A 21 2.69 -8.73 -0.38
CA LEU A 21 3.97 -8.61 -1.07
C LEU A 21 4.50 -10.01 -1.34
N LYS A 22 4.46 -10.41 -2.61
CA LYS A 22 4.95 -11.71 -3.04
C LYS A 22 6.44 -11.84 -2.70
N ASP A 23 6.79 -12.89 -1.95
CA ASP A 23 8.17 -13.37 -1.74
C ASP A 23 9.15 -12.40 -1.07
N CYS A 24 8.67 -11.50 -0.21
CA CYS A 24 9.56 -10.72 0.66
C CYS A 24 9.79 -11.47 1.99
N THR A 25 10.87 -12.24 2.09
CA THR A 25 11.41 -12.71 3.39
C THR A 25 12.19 -11.62 4.12
N SER A 26 12.60 -10.58 3.38
CA SER A 26 13.31 -9.39 3.88
C SER A 26 12.43 -8.15 3.85
N LEU A 27 12.80 -7.13 4.65
CA LEU A 27 12.08 -5.87 4.73
C LEU A 27 12.02 -5.21 3.33
N PRO A 28 10.83 -5.05 2.73
CA PRO A 28 10.70 -4.48 1.39
C PRO A 28 11.20 -3.03 1.36
N SER A 29 12.01 -2.70 0.35
CA SER A 29 12.46 -1.33 0.10
C SER A 29 11.30 -0.46 -0.40
N SER A 30 11.40 0.86 -0.26
CA SER A 30 10.36 1.79 -0.72
C SER A 30 10.07 1.62 -2.22
N ASN A 31 11.09 1.32 -3.03
CA ASN A 31 10.95 1.00 -4.45
C ASN A 31 10.06 -0.23 -4.68
N THR A 32 10.27 -1.31 -3.93
CA THR A 32 9.45 -2.54 -4.04
C THR A 32 7.97 -2.25 -3.76
N ILE A 33 7.68 -1.37 -2.80
CA ILE A 33 6.31 -0.93 -2.50
C ILE A 33 5.71 -0.21 -3.71
N ILE A 34 6.45 0.76 -4.25
CA ILE A 34 6.03 1.58 -5.39
C ILE A 34 5.75 0.70 -6.61
N GLU A 35 6.68 -0.21 -6.93
CA GLU A 35 6.53 -1.17 -8.02
C GLU A 35 5.30 -2.07 -7.83
N THR A 36 5.07 -2.57 -6.61
CA THR A 36 3.90 -3.39 -6.30
C THR A 36 2.59 -2.62 -6.49
N ILE A 37 2.53 -1.36 -6.04
CA ILE A 37 1.35 -0.51 -6.19
C ILE A 37 1.14 -0.14 -7.68
N GLN A 38 2.21 0.12 -8.43
CA GLN A 38 2.15 0.38 -9.87
C GLN A 38 1.67 -0.84 -10.65
N GLU A 39 2.18 -2.03 -10.33
CA GLU A 39 1.77 -3.28 -10.96
C GLU A 39 0.29 -3.56 -10.66
N TRP A 40 -0.13 -3.39 -9.39
CA TRP A 40 -1.54 -3.51 -9.02
C TRP A 40 -2.45 -2.54 -9.76
N ALA A 41 -2.04 -1.26 -9.86
CA ALA A 41 -2.80 -0.22 -10.53
C ALA A 41 -2.90 -0.47 -12.04
N SER A 42 -1.79 -0.90 -12.67
CA SER A 42 -1.74 -1.25 -14.09
C SER A 42 -2.64 -2.45 -14.41
N ASN A 43 -2.60 -3.51 -13.58
CA ASN A 43 -3.49 -4.67 -13.71
C ASN A 43 -4.97 -4.31 -13.50
N SER A 44 -5.26 -3.30 -12.68
CA SER A 44 -6.63 -2.86 -12.39
C SER A 44 -7.11 -1.74 -13.32
N HIS A 45 -6.31 -1.33 -14.31
CA HIS A 45 -6.55 -0.16 -15.18
C HIS A 45 -6.82 1.13 -14.40
N LYS A 46 -6.25 1.27 -13.20
CA LYS A 46 -6.42 2.45 -12.35
C LYS A 46 -5.24 3.40 -12.50
N LYS A 47 -5.51 4.69 -12.58
CA LYS A 47 -4.47 5.72 -12.58
C LYS A 47 -4.09 6.06 -11.14
N ILE A 48 -2.81 5.92 -10.82
CA ILE A 48 -2.24 6.32 -9.54
C ILE A 48 -1.26 7.48 -9.71
N THR A 49 -1.10 8.29 -8.68
CA THR A 49 -0.10 9.36 -8.63
C THR A 49 0.57 9.36 -7.27
N PHE A 50 1.85 9.05 -7.22
CA PHE A 50 2.61 9.09 -5.96
C PHE A 50 2.84 10.53 -5.52
N ILE A 51 2.49 10.83 -4.27
CA ILE A 51 2.77 12.11 -3.62
C ILE A 51 4.07 11.99 -2.82
N SER A 52 4.24 10.88 -2.09
CA SER A 52 5.44 10.60 -1.32
C SER A 52 5.86 9.16 -1.55
N THR A 53 7.12 9.00 -1.94
CA THR A 53 7.79 7.72 -2.16
C THR A 53 8.57 7.25 -0.93
N GLU A 54 8.60 8.06 0.12
CA GLU A 54 9.20 7.70 1.41
C GLU A 54 8.21 6.87 2.25
N LYS A 55 8.72 6.03 3.15
CA LYS A 55 7.87 5.22 4.02
C LYS A 55 7.27 6.12 5.11
N PRO A 56 5.94 6.20 5.27
CA PRO A 56 4.91 5.46 4.54
C PRO A 56 4.51 6.08 3.18
N VAL A 57 4.42 5.22 2.15
CA VAL A 57 4.23 5.67 0.76
C VAL A 57 2.83 6.26 0.62
N THR A 58 2.74 7.47 0.09
CA THR A 58 1.48 8.17 -0.09
C THR A 58 1.18 8.33 -1.58
N PHE A 59 -0.01 7.94 -2.00
CA PHE A 59 -0.42 8.02 -3.40
C PHE A 59 -1.89 8.40 -3.55
N MET A 60 -2.24 9.01 -4.68
CA MET A 60 -3.62 9.24 -5.07
C MET A 60 -4.07 8.15 -6.03
N LEU A 61 -5.30 7.68 -5.84
CA LEU A 61 -6.01 6.75 -6.71
C LEU A 61 -7.36 7.38 -7.02
N ASP A 62 -7.61 7.70 -8.28
CA ASP A 62 -8.88 8.28 -8.73
C ASP A 62 -9.30 9.55 -7.94
N GLY A 63 -8.32 10.42 -7.65
CA GLY A 63 -8.55 11.64 -6.87
C GLY A 63 -8.66 11.44 -5.36
N THR A 64 -8.65 10.20 -4.86
CA THR A 64 -8.65 9.91 -3.42
C THR A 64 -7.23 9.62 -2.93
N LYS A 65 -6.83 10.23 -1.81
CA LYS A 65 -5.49 10.06 -1.21
C LYS A 65 -5.44 8.84 -0.30
N TYR A 66 -4.47 7.97 -0.52
CA TYR A 66 -4.20 6.77 0.26
C TYR A 66 -2.78 6.76 0.81
N ILE A 67 -2.60 6.13 1.96
CA ILE A 67 -1.30 5.84 2.59
C ILE A 67 -1.10 4.34 2.60
N ALA A 68 0.03 3.88 2.07
CA ALA A 68 0.51 2.51 2.14
C ALA A 68 1.57 2.38 3.24
N ASN A 69 1.20 1.66 4.30
CA ASN A 69 2.10 1.22 5.36
C ASN A 69 2.57 -0.21 5.09
N ILE A 70 3.81 -0.51 5.43
CA ILE A 70 4.28 -1.90 5.50
C ILE A 70 3.87 -2.45 6.85
N ASN A 71 3.11 -3.53 6.85
CA ASN A 71 2.87 -4.33 8.04
C ASN A 71 3.64 -5.66 7.92
N LYS A 72 4.10 -6.18 9.04
CA LYS A 72 4.73 -7.51 9.11
C LYS A 72 3.76 -8.45 9.79
N GLU A 73 3.21 -9.40 9.05
CA GLU A 73 2.31 -10.42 9.59
C GLU A 73 3.02 -11.77 9.61
N ARG A 74 3.36 -12.24 10.83
CA ARG A 74 3.95 -13.53 11.24
C ARG A 74 5.10 -14.11 10.39
N TRP A 75 4.97 -14.23 9.07
CA TRP A 75 5.95 -14.78 8.12
C TRP A 75 6.09 -13.99 6.82
N ALA A 76 5.25 -12.98 6.57
CA ALA A 76 5.25 -12.20 5.34
C ALA A 76 5.09 -10.70 5.62
N TYR A 77 5.50 -9.88 4.65
CA TYR A 77 5.20 -8.45 4.66
C TYR A 77 3.94 -8.20 3.84
N THR A 78 3.07 -7.37 4.37
CA THR A 78 1.83 -6.96 3.71
C THR A 78 1.81 -5.44 3.60
N LEU A 79 1.26 -4.92 2.50
CA LEU A 79 1.02 -3.50 2.31
C LEU A 79 -0.38 -3.18 2.78
N TYR A 80 -0.47 -2.47 3.89
CA TYR A 80 -1.71 -1.97 4.44
C TYR A 80 -2.02 -0.60 3.85
N ILE A 81 -3.10 -0.49 3.09
CA ILE A 81 -3.49 0.73 2.41
C ILE A 81 -4.76 1.28 3.06
N THR A 82 -4.69 2.51 3.55
CA THR A 82 -5.80 3.25 4.16
C THR A 82 -5.98 4.60 3.50
N ASP A 83 -7.22 5.07 3.43
CA ASP A 83 -7.49 6.45 3.03
C ASP A 83 -6.86 7.42 4.04
N ASN A 84 -6.27 8.51 3.54
CA ASN A 84 -5.71 9.55 4.39
C ASN A 84 -6.80 10.47 4.98
N ASP A 85 -8.04 10.38 4.49
CA ASP A 85 -9.16 11.19 5.01
C ASP A 85 -9.44 10.83 6.49
N CYS A 86 -9.33 9.55 6.85
CA CYS A 86 -9.36 9.08 8.23
C CYS A 86 -8.09 9.39 9.05
N HIS A 87 -6.97 9.83 8.45
CA HIS A 87 -5.70 10.07 9.16
C HIS A 87 -5.55 11.50 9.71
N SER A 88 -6.55 12.37 9.52
CA SER A 88 -6.59 13.68 10.21
C SER A 88 -6.99 13.58 11.69
N GLU A 89 -7.47 12.42 12.16
CA GLU A 89 -7.82 12.24 13.59
C GLU A 89 -6.68 11.64 14.44
N VAL A 90 -5.74 10.89 13.86
CA VAL A 90 -4.73 10.16 14.64
C VAL A 90 -3.55 11.05 15.08
N LYS A 91 -3.22 12.10 14.31
CA LYS A 91 -2.12 13.02 14.67
C LYS A 91 -2.45 13.99 15.82
N LYS A 92 -3.71 14.07 16.28
CA LYS A 92 -4.07 14.88 17.45
C LYS A 92 -3.78 14.21 18.80
N HIS A 93 -3.41 12.92 18.80
CA HIS A 93 -3.18 12.17 20.04
C HIS A 93 -1.71 11.95 20.41
N LEU A 94 -0.74 12.41 19.61
CA LEU A 94 0.67 12.34 19.97
C LEU A 94 1.23 13.73 20.25
N ASN A 95 0.86 14.23 21.42
CA ASN A 95 1.50 15.35 22.08
C ASN A 95 2.45 14.74 23.12
N ILE A 96 3.68 14.43 22.71
CA ILE A 96 4.83 14.13 23.59
C ILE A 96 6.04 14.83 23.00
#